data_AF-G2WX94-F1
#
_entry.id   AF-G2WX94-F1
#
_cell.length_a   1.000
_cell.length_b   1.000
_cell.length_c   1.000
_cell.angle_alpha   90.00
_cell.angle_beta   90.00
_cell.angle_gamma   90.00
#
_symmetry.space_group_name_H-M   'P 1'
#
loop_
_entity.id
_entity.type
_entity.pdbx_description
1 polymer ?
#
loop_
_entity_poly.entity_id
_entity_poly.type
_entity_poly.pdbx_seq_one_letter_code
_entity_poly.pdbx_strand_id
1 'polypeptide(L)'
;MAAHPVLDLDTTLASLPPPVTQDIRAQVQAQLRAPSSQIPLLVALDDDPTGTQTCHNVNVLTVWDVPTLTAEFSLTPRGSGFFVLTNSRALHPAPARALLVEICTNLQAASSATGLPFEVVLRGDSTLRGHFPLEAEAATAALGPFDAWLLCPFFLQGGRYTLDNVHYVAEGARLVPAAQTPFAADATFGYASSDLRDYVAEKTAGAVPAAALPRSGHKETPGLLSTAGPAVSGRTPARHVAALVVGADGAASLDMGAVVASALVDVLRGLATRPRYVVAKGGITSSDMAGRGLGMRRARVVGQAAAGVPLWRCVEGGGKWPGVPFVVFPGNVGGDAALAEVVRGWRA
;
A
#
# COMPACT_ATOMS: atom_id res chain seq x y z
N MET A 1 -21.53 19.48 3.94
CA MET A 1 -21.45 18.21 3.20
C MET A 1 -22.63 17.36 3.60
N ALA A 2 -23.35 16.77 2.65
CA ALA A 2 -24.43 15.84 2.96
C ALA A 2 -23.81 14.55 3.53
N ALA A 3 -24.32 14.07 4.66
CA ALA A 3 -23.89 12.79 5.20
C ALA A 3 -24.40 11.67 4.27
N HIS A 4 -23.49 10.88 3.70
CA HIS A 4 -23.86 9.70 2.95
C HIS A 4 -24.41 8.61 3.90
N PRO A 5 -25.42 7.83 3.49
CA PRO A 5 -26.01 6.82 4.35
C PRO A 5 -25.08 5.62 4.54
N VAL A 6 -25.22 4.93 5.67
CA VAL A 6 -24.71 3.57 5.83
C VAL A 6 -25.60 2.64 5.02
N LEU A 7 -25.00 1.76 4.22
CA LEU A 7 -25.72 0.82 3.35
C LEU A 7 -25.64 -0.61 3.89
N ASP A 8 -26.61 -1.44 3.54
CA ASP A 8 -26.54 -2.89 3.72
C ASP A 8 -25.64 -3.50 2.63
N LEU A 9 -24.63 -4.28 3.02
CA LEU A 9 -23.62 -4.81 2.10
C LEU A 9 -24.24 -5.73 1.06
N ASP A 10 -25.02 -6.72 1.48
CA ASP A 10 -25.54 -7.78 0.61
C ASP A 10 -26.56 -7.21 -0.38
N THR A 11 -27.49 -6.39 0.10
CA THR A 11 -28.49 -5.72 -0.75
C THR A 11 -27.83 -4.78 -1.75
N THR A 12 -26.78 -4.06 -1.34
CA THR A 12 -26.04 -3.16 -2.23
C THR A 12 -25.34 -3.96 -3.32
N LEU A 13 -24.62 -5.03 -2.98
CA LEU A 13 -23.94 -5.87 -3.96
C LEU A 13 -24.92 -6.57 -4.92
N ALA A 14 -26.07 -7.01 -4.42
CA ALA A 14 -27.12 -7.60 -5.26
C ALA A 14 -27.75 -6.60 -6.24
N SER A 15 -27.66 -5.30 -5.95
CA SER A 15 -28.17 -4.24 -6.84
C SER A 15 -27.18 -3.82 -7.95
N LEU A 16 -25.92 -4.23 -7.85
CA LEU A 16 -24.89 -3.86 -8.82
C LEU A 16 -25.12 -4.57 -10.17
N PRO A 17 -24.67 -3.96 -11.29
CA PRO A 17 -24.63 -4.65 -12.58
C PRO A 17 -23.89 -5.99 -12.46
N PRO A 18 -24.30 -7.01 -13.24
CA PRO A 18 -23.61 -8.29 -13.24
C PRO A 18 -22.14 -8.10 -13.63
N PRO A 19 -21.22 -8.91 -13.07
CA PRO A 19 -19.81 -8.87 -13.46
C PRO A 19 -19.65 -9.09 -14.96
N VAL A 20 -18.66 -8.42 -15.55
CA VAL A 20 -18.29 -8.64 -16.95
C VAL A 20 -17.92 -10.12 -17.14
N THR A 21 -18.54 -10.78 -18.11
CA THR A 21 -18.35 -12.22 -18.39
C THR A 21 -17.08 -12.53 -19.17
N GLN A 22 -16.46 -11.51 -19.78
CA GLN A 22 -15.19 -11.63 -20.46
C GLN A 22 -14.05 -11.76 -19.46
N ASP A 23 -13.09 -12.64 -19.75
CA ASP A 23 -11.87 -12.76 -18.95
C ASP A 23 -10.90 -11.62 -19.27
N ILE A 24 -11.23 -10.42 -18.79
CA ILE A 24 -10.40 -9.21 -18.95
C ILE A 24 -9.00 -9.43 -18.38
N ARG A 25 -8.86 -10.23 -17.31
CA ARG A 25 -7.55 -10.52 -16.71
C ARG A 25 -6.67 -11.30 -17.68
N ALA A 26 -7.19 -12.35 -18.33
CA ALA A 26 -6.43 -13.10 -19.33
C ALA A 26 -6.06 -12.22 -20.53
N GLN A 27 -6.96 -11.33 -20.96
CA GLN A 27 -6.68 -10.39 -22.05
C GLN A 27 -5.54 -9.42 -21.70
N VAL A 28 -5.57 -8.82 -20.50
CA VAL A 28 -4.50 -7.96 -19.99
C VAL A 28 -3.18 -8.72 -19.90
N GLN A 29 -3.20 -9.95 -19.38
CA GLN A 29 -1.99 -10.80 -19.31
C GLN A 29 -1.43 -11.13 -20.70
N ALA A 30 -2.29 -11.39 -21.68
CA ALA A 30 -1.86 -11.65 -23.05
C ALA A 30 -1.20 -10.40 -23.68
N GLN A 31 -1.76 -9.21 -23.45
CA GLN A 31 -1.18 -7.95 -23.92
C GLN A 31 0.16 -7.63 -23.25
N LEU A 32 0.27 -7.84 -21.94
CA LEU A 32 1.50 -7.63 -21.19
C LEU A 32 2.62 -8.59 -21.61
N ARG A 33 2.28 -9.85 -21.91
CA ARG A 33 3.25 -10.89 -22.30
C ARG A 33 3.56 -10.94 -23.80
N ALA A 34 2.84 -10.19 -24.63
CA ALA A 34 3.08 -10.16 -26.05
C ALA A 34 4.52 -9.67 -26.33
N PRO A 35 5.31 -10.35 -27.20
CA PRO A 35 6.66 -9.91 -27.53
C PRO A 35 6.73 -8.49 -28.13
N SER A 36 5.64 -8.06 -28.77
CA SER A 36 5.46 -6.73 -29.34
C SER A 36 4.96 -5.68 -28.33
N SER A 37 4.73 -6.06 -27.07
CA SER A 37 4.21 -5.16 -26.05
C SER A 37 5.19 -4.01 -25.81
N GLN A 38 4.68 -2.79 -25.93
CA GLN A 38 5.38 -1.54 -25.61
C GLN A 38 5.00 -1.05 -24.21
N ILE A 39 4.25 -1.83 -23.44
CA ILE A 39 3.79 -1.43 -22.11
C ILE A 39 5.02 -1.27 -21.20
N PRO A 40 5.19 -0.09 -20.57
CA PRO A 40 6.31 0.19 -19.68
C PRO A 40 6.38 -0.76 -18.47
N LEU A 41 7.54 -0.80 -17.81
CA LEU A 41 7.65 -1.45 -16.49
C LEU A 41 6.78 -0.71 -15.48
N LEU A 42 6.10 -1.46 -14.61
CA LEU A 42 5.33 -0.86 -13.52
C LEU A 42 6.20 -0.69 -12.27
N VAL A 43 6.35 0.53 -11.79
CA VAL A 43 7.04 0.82 -10.52
C VAL A 43 6.01 1.31 -9.50
N ALA A 44 5.73 0.47 -8.51
CA ALA A 44 4.82 0.82 -7.42
C ALA A 44 5.60 1.50 -6.29
N LEU A 45 5.30 2.77 -6.01
CA LEU A 45 5.83 3.47 -4.84
C LEU A 45 4.88 3.25 -3.67
N ASP A 46 5.30 2.43 -2.70
CA ASP A 46 4.46 1.97 -1.59
C ASP A 46 4.72 2.81 -0.33
N ASP A 47 3.69 3.53 0.12
CA ASP A 47 3.78 4.47 1.25
C ASP A 47 3.85 3.78 2.62
N ASP A 48 3.61 2.46 2.66
CA ASP A 48 3.59 1.59 3.84
C ASP A 48 3.96 0.15 3.42
N PRO A 49 4.84 -0.57 4.12
CA PRO A 49 5.27 -1.93 3.74
C PRO A 49 4.16 -2.98 3.70
N THR A 50 2.99 -2.67 4.26
CA THR A 50 1.83 -3.56 4.21
C THR A 50 1.12 -3.56 2.84
N GLY A 51 1.45 -2.66 1.91
CA GLY A 51 0.80 -2.60 0.60
C GLY A 51 0.95 -3.86 -0.27
N THR A 52 1.95 -4.69 0.02
CA THR A 52 2.25 -5.97 -0.66
C THR A 52 1.35 -7.15 -0.25
N GLN A 53 0.34 -6.91 0.59
CA GLN A 53 -0.59 -7.92 1.13
C GLN A 53 -1.14 -8.90 0.09
N THR A 54 -1.58 -8.43 -1.07
CA THR A 54 -2.22 -9.25 -2.12
C THR A 54 -1.28 -9.57 -3.28
N CYS A 55 0.02 -9.36 -3.10
CA CYS A 55 1.02 -9.59 -4.12
C CYS A 55 1.75 -10.92 -3.89
N HIS A 56 2.25 -11.50 -4.97
CA HIS A 56 3.14 -12.64 -4.92
C HIS A 56 4.12 -12.55 -6.08
N ASN A 57 5.29 -13.16 -5.91
CA ASN A 57 6.30 -13.28 -6.96
C ASN A 57 6.79 -11.93 -7.51
N VAL A 58 6.77 -10.90 -6.68
CA VAL A 58 7.19 -9.52 -7.00
C VAL A 58 8.35 -9.10 -6.10
N ASN A 59 9.25 -8.28 -6.63
CA ASN A 59 10.36 -7.72 -5.86
C ASN A 59 9.94 -6.42 -5.16
N VAL A 60 10.51 -6.19 -3.99
CA VAL A 60 10.35 -4.99 -3.17
C VAL A 60 11.75 -4.48 -2.84
N LEU A 61 12.04 -3.26 -3.27
CA LEU A 61 13.27 -2.55 -2.95
C LEU A 61 13.03 -1.67 -1.72
N THR A 62 13.98 -1.66 -0.79
CA THR A 62 14.00 -0.72 0.35
C THR A 62 15.04 0.39 0.16
N VAL A 63 15.69 0.40 -1.00
CA VAL A 63 16.68 1.38 -1.43
C VAL A 63 16.41 1.76 -2.88
N TRP A 64 16.84 2.96 -3.26
CA TRP A 64 16.54 3.56 -4.57
C TRP A 64 17.75 4.27 -5.17
N ASP A 65 18.96 3.82 -4.86
CA ASP A 65 20.15 4.27 -5.59
C ASP A 65 20.11 3.79 -7.04
N VAL A 66 20.64 4.62 -7.94
CA VAL A 66 20.63 4.39 -9.39
C VAL A 66 21.19 3.00 -9.77
N PRO A 67 22.34 2.53 -9.23
CA PRO A 67 22.84 1.19 -9.56
C PRO A 67 21.85 0.05 -9.23
N THR A 68 21.19 0.11 -8.07
CA THR A 68 20.21 -0.90 -7.67
C THR A 68 18.98 -0.85 -8.57
N LEU A 69 18.47 0.35 -8.88
CA LEU A 69 17.33 0.52 -9.78
C LEU A 69 17.65 0.06 -11.22
N THR A 70 18.82 0.41 -11.76
CA THR A 70 19.27 -0.05 -13.08
C THR A 70 19.35 -1.59 -13.15
N ALA A 71 19.87 -2.22 -12.10
CA ALA A 71 19.91 -3.68 -12.01
C ALA A 71 18.49 -4.28 -11.96
N GLU A 72 17.59 -3.69 -11.17
CA GLU A 72 16.21 -4.19 -11.05
C GLU A 72 15.41 -4.00 -12.34
N PHE A 73 15.56 -2.88 -13.04
CA PHE A 73 15.00 -2.65 -14.38
C PHE A 73 15.42 -3.77 -15.35
N SER A 74 16.69 -4.15 -15.33
CA SER A 74 17.24 -5.19 -16.20
C SER A 74 16.76 -6.60 -15.84
N LEU A 75 16.46 -6.84 -14.56
CA LEU A 75 16.00 -8.14 -14.04
C LEU A 75 14.48 -8.31 -14.10
N THR A 76 13.72 -7.21 -14.18
CA THR A 76 12.26 -7.23 -14.20
C THR A 76 11.76 -7.67 -15.57
N PRO A 77 10.97 -8.75 -15.67
CA PRO A 77 10.39 -9.15 -16.94
C PRO A 77 9.50 -8.06 -17.55
N ARG A 78 9.50 -7.95 -18.89
CA ARG A 78 8.56 -7.08 -19.60
C ARG A 78 7.11 -7.43 -19.26
N GLY A 79 6.25 -6.42 -19.19
CA GLY A 79 4.85 -6.58 -18.78
C GLY A 79 4.67 -6.91 -17.30
N SER A 80 5.70 -6.69 -16.47
CA SER A 80 5.64 -6.82 -15.02
C SER A 80 6.25 -5.58 -14.34
N GLY A 81 6.50 -5.68 -13.05
CA GLY A 81 6.91 -4.54 -12.24
C GLY A 81 7.51 -4.94 -10.91
N PHE A 82 7.89 -3.94 -10.14
CA PHE A 82 8.43 -4.09 -8.80
C PHE A 82 7.98 -2.94 -7.89
N PHE A 83 8.17 -3.12 -6.59
CA PHE A 83 7.83 -2.14 -5.57
C PHE A 83 9.08 -1.41 -5.11
N VAL A 84 8.95 -0.12 -4.84
CA VAL A 84 9.89 0.64 -4.01
C VAL A 84 9.13 1.00 -2.74
N LEU A 85 9.60 0.48 -1.60
CA LEU A 85 9.06 0.82 -0.31
C LEU A 85 9.56 2.21 0.08
N THR A 86 8.68 3.21 -0.01
CA THR A 86 9.01 4.58 0.41
C THR A 86 8.83 4.74 1.92
N ASN A 87 7.81 4.05 2.48
CA ASN A 87 7.37 4.24 3.86
C ASN A 87 7.13 5.73 4.20
N SER A 88 6.70 6.52 3.20
CA SER A 88 6.54 7.97 3.28
C SER A 88 5.52 8.39 4.33
N ARG A 89 4.53 7.55 4.66
CA ARG A 89 3.55 7.80 5.75
C ARG A 89 4.19 7.97 7.14
N ALA A 90 5.43 7.50 7.31
CA ALA A 90 6.21 7.68 8.53
C ALA A 90 6.90 9.04 8.62
N LEU A 91 6.79 9.88 7.58
CA LEU A 91 7.52 11.12 7.45
C LEU A 91 6.59 12.34 7.55
N HIS A 92 7.16 13.48 7.93
CA HIS A 92 6.49 14.75 7.74
C HIS A 92 6.37 15.11 6.25
N PRO A 93 5.46 16.04 5.88
CA PRO A 93 5.22 16.39 4.48
C PRO A 93 6.48 16.80 3.68
N ALA A 94 7.33 17.66 4.25
CA ALA A 94 8.53 18.12 3.57
C ALA A 94 9.54 16.98 3.25
N PRO A 95 9.96 16.14 4.23
CA PRO A 95 10.81 15.00 3.93
C PRO A 95 10.13 13.94 3.04
N ALA A 96 8.82 13.71 3.16
CA ALA A 96 8.09 12.82 2.24
C ALA A 96 8.18 13.31 0.78
N ARG A 97 8.00 14.61 0.56
CA ARG A 97 8.13 15.22 -0.78
C ARG A 97 9.55 15.07 -1.33
N ALA A 98 10.56 15.38 -0.52
CA ALA A 98 11.96 15.28 -0.92
C ALA A 98 12.33 13.83 -1.30
N LEU A 99 11.89 12.86 -0.49
CA LEU A 99 12.07 11.43 -0.75
C LEU A 99 11.47 11.01 -2.10
N LEU A 100 10.22 11.40 -2.39
CA LEU A 100 9.57 11.03 -3.64
C LEU A 100 10.25 11.65 -4.85
N VAL A 101 10.66 12.92 -4.77
CA VAL A 101 11.43 13.58 -5.83
C VAL A 101 12.75 12.86 -6.09
N GLU A 102 13.47 12.45 -5.04
CA GLU A 102 14.70 11.68 -5.15
C GLU A 102 14.47 10.34 -5.84
N ILE A 103 13.46 9.57 -5.38
CA ILE A 103 13.12 8.26 -5.96
C ILE A 103 12.79 8.41 -7.45
N CYS A 104 11.90 9.34 -7.80
CA CYS A 104 11.52 9.59 -9.19
C CYS A 104 12.71 10.02 -10.07
N THR A 105 13.59 10.88 -9.54
CA THR A 105 14.82 11.30 -10.24
C THR A 105 15.73 10.11 -10.51
N ASN A 106 15.92 9.23 -9.52
CA ASN A 106 16.77 8.05 -9.67
C ASN A 106 16.13 6.99 -10.59
N LEU A 107 14.81 6.85 -10.59
CA LEU A 107 14.08 6.02 -11.55
C LEU A 107 14.27 6.53 -12.99
N GLN A 108 14.20 7.84 -13.19
CA GLN A 108 14.46 8.45 -14.50
C GLN A 108 15.90 8.16 -14.97
N ALA A 109 16.89 8.30 -14.08
CA ALA A 109 18.27 7.97 -14.38
C ALA A 109 18.47 6.47 -14.71
N ALA A 110 17.82 5.58 -13.95
CA ALA A 110 17.88 4.14 -14.21
C ALA A 110 17.23 3.77 -15.54
N SER A 111 16.07 4.34 -15.85
CA SER A 111 15.35 4.22 -17.13
C SER A 111 16.23 4.65 -18.30
N SER A 112 16.87 5.82 -18.20
CA SER A 112 17.80 6.30 -19.22
C SER A 112 19.02 5.39 -19.41
N ALA A 113 19.54 4.80 -18.32
CA ALA A 113 20.68 3.89 -18.40
C ALA A 113 20.34 2.54 -19.05
N THR A 114 19.12 2.02 -18.87
CA THR A 114 18.69 0.74 -19.44
C THR A 114 17.95 0.88 -20.77
N GLY A 115 17.47 2.08 -21.11
CA GLY A 115 16.57 2.31 -22.24
C GLY A 115 15.20 1.66 -22.07
N LEU A 116 14.79 1.37 -20.83
CA LEU A 116 13.50 0.72 -20.53
C LEU A 116 12.54 1.75 -19.94
N PRO A 117 11.40 2.02 -20.60
CA PRO A 117 10.41 2.96 -20.05
C PRO A 117 9.72 2.35 -18.83
N PHE A 118 9.21 3.23 -17.96
CA PHE A 118 8.44 2.83 -16.78
C PHE A 118 7.24 3.77 -16.56
N GLU A 119 6.25 3.28 -15.83
CA GLU A 119 5.14 4.04 -15.27
C GLU A 119 5.15 3.90 -13.74
N VAL A 120 4.70 4.95 -13.05
CA VAL A 120 4.60 4.96 -11.60
C VAL A 120 3.15 4.76 -11.16
N VAL A 121 2.95 3.87 -10.20
CA VAL A 121 1.73 3.82 -9.39
C VAL A 121 2.06 4.21 -7.97
N LEU A 122 1.40 5.25 -7.47
CA LEU A 122 1.45 5.63 -6.06
C LEU A 122 0.48 4.72 -5.30
N ARG A 123 1.03 3.81 -4.51
CA ARG A 123 0.25 2.87 -3.72
C ARG A 123 0.09 3.44 -2.32
N GLY A 124 -1.13 3.91 -2.03
CA GLY A 124 -1.51 4.47 -0.73
C GLY A 124 -2.50 3.59 0.03
N ASP A 125 -2.86 4.00 1.25
CA ASP A 125 -3.83 3.27 2.08
C ASP A 125 -5.25 3.31 1.48
N SER A 126 -5.89 2.13 1.45
CA SER A 126 -7.27 1.99 0.94
C SER A 126 -8.29 2.82 1.72
N THR A 127 -7.99 3.24 2.96
CA THR A 127 -8.86 4.16 3.73
C THR A 127 -8.52 5.63 3.56
N LEU A 128 -7.83 6.00 2.46
CA LEU A 128 -7.52 7.37 2.05
C LEU A 128 -6.53 8.13 2.95
N ARG A 129 -5.80 7.42 3.82
CA ARG A 129 -4.75 8.04 4.63
C ARG A 129 -3.44 8.04 3.87
N GLY A 130 -2.74 9.17 3.90
CA GLY A 130 -1.45 9.33 3.25
C GLY A 130 -1.24 10.77 2.83
N HIS A 131 -0.14 11.01 2.13
CA HIS A 131 0.26 12.35 1.72
C HIS A 131 -0.42 12.84 0.43
N PHE A 132 -1.51 12.23 -0.04
CA PHE A 132 -2.23 12.76 -1.19
C PHE A 132 -2.71 14.22 -0.92
N PRO A 133 -2.51 15.18 -1.85
CA PRO A 133 -1.98 15.04 -3.21
C PRO A 133 -0.45 15.21 -3.34
N LEU A 134 0.25 15.56 -2.26
CA LEU A 134 1.68 15.90 -2.26
C LEU A 134 2.55 14.85 -2.96
N GLU A 135 2.25 13.57 -2.81
CA GLU A 135 3.00 12.50 -3.48
C GLU A 135 2.84 12.53 -5.00
N ALA A 136 1.63 12.79 -5.48
CA ALA A 136 1.32 12.91 -6.89
C ALA A 136 1.96 14.18 -7.47
N GLU A 137 1.92 15.29 -6.73
CA GLU A 137 2.61 16.52 -7.11
C GLU A 137 4.14 16.35 -7.17
N ALA A 138 4.73 15.61 -6.22
CA ALA A 138 6.15 15.30 -6.20
C ALA A 138 6.57 14.46 -7.41
N ALA A 139 5.78 13.42 -7.73
CA ALA A 139 5.99 12.59 -8.91
C ALA A 139 5.88 13.41 -10.20
N THR A 140 4.85 14.26 -10.34
CA THR A 140 4.68 15.16 -11.49
C THR A 140 5.84 16.14 -11.64
N ALA A 141 6.32 16.70 -10.52
CA ALA A 141 7.45 17.63 -10.56
C ALA A 141 8.75 16.96 -11.03
N ALA A 142 8.96 15.68 -10.71
CA ALA A 142 10.18 14.96 -11.05
C ALA A 142 10.13 14.26 -12.41
N LEU A 143 8.97 13.72 -12.80
CA LEU A 143 8.79 12.92 -14.01
C LEU A 143 8.16 13.71 -15.18
N GLY A 144 7.64 14.90 -14.89
CA GLY A 144 6.88 15.70 -15.84
C GLY A 144 5.36 15.52 -15.69
N PRO A 145 4.58 16.28 -16.48
CA PRO A 145 3.12 16.22 -16.43
C PRO A 145 2.59 14.86 -16.86
N PHE A 146 1.57 14.37 -16.15
CA PHE A 146 0.76 13.21 -16.55
C PHE A 146 -0.55 13.69 -17.18
N ASP A 147 -1.10 12.89 -18.09
CA ASP A 147 -2.40 13.19 -18.71
C ASP A 147 -3.55 13.14 -17.71
N ALA A 148 -3.48 12.25 -16.71
CA ALA A 148 -4.49 12.10 -15.67
C ALA A 148 -3.93 11.44 -14.40
N TRP A 149 -4.57 11.71 -13.25
CA TRP A 149 -4.42 10.93 -12.02
C TRP A 149 -5.68 10.08 -11.81
N LEU A 150 -5.49 8.77 -11.67
CA LEU A 150 -6.58 7.83 -11.40
C LEU A 150 -6.57 7.43 -9.92
N LEU A 151 -7.53 7.96 -9.16
CA LEU A 151 -7.69 7.62 -7.73
C LEU A 151 -8.61 6.40 -7.57
N CYS A 152 -8.02 5.24 -7.31
CA CYS A 152 -8.73 3.95 -7.24
C CYS A 152 -8.56 3.25 -5.88
N PRO A 153 -9.22 3.73 -4.80
CA PRO A 153 -9.06 3.17 -3.45
C PRO A 153 -9.85 1.88 -3.21
N PHE A 154 -10.56 1.36 -4.23
CA PHE A 154 -11.29 0.10 -4.14
C PHE A 154 -10.35 -1.06 -3.76
N PHE A 155 -10.71 -1.81 -2.73
CA PHE A 155 -9.94 -2.97 -2.28
C PHE A 155 -10.85 -4.02 -1.65
N LEU A 156 -11.30 -4.96 -2.47
CA LEU A 156 -12.29 -5.98 -2.11
C LEU A 156 -11.86 -6.84 -0.90
N GLN A 157 -10.62 -7.31 -0.88
CA GLN A 157 -10.12 -8.16 0.20
C GLN A 157 -10.02 -7.41 1.53
N GLY A 158 -9.85 -6.08 1.46
CA GLY A 158 -9.96 -5.20 2.62
C GLY A 158 -11.40 -4.79 2.93
N GLY A 159 -12.40 -5.15 2.14
CA GLY A 159 -13.76 -4.65 2.29
C GLY A 159 -13.90 -3.16 2.04
N ARG A 160 -13.09 -2.59 1.12
CA ARG A 160 -13.16 -1.19 0.71
C ARG A 160 -13.86 -1.09 -0.64
N TYR A 161 -14.95 -0.32 -0.68
CA TYR A 161 -15.83 -0.20 -1.83
C TYR A 161 -15.92 1.24 -2.27
N THR A 162 -15.96 1.49 -3.58
CA THR A 162 -16.25 2.82 -4.13
C THR A 162 -17.49 2.71 -4.99
N LEU A 163 -18.55 3.39 -4.59
CA LEU A 163 -19.87 3.34 -5.23
C LEU A 163 -20.32 4.78 -5.46
N ASP A 164 -20.61 5.14 -6.70
CA ASP A 164 -21.08 6.47 -7.07
C ASP A 164 -20.21 7.62 -6.53
N ASN A 165 -18.88 7.45 -6.63
CA ASN A 165 -17.81 8.30 -6.07
C ASN A 165 -17.70 8.27 -4.54
N VAL A 166 -18.59 7.61 -3.82
CA VAL A 166 -18.52 7.51 -2.36
C VAL A 166 -17.71 6.30 -1.97
N HIS A 167 -16.71 6.50 -1.12
CA HIS A 167 -15.88 5.44 -0.59
C HIS A 167 -16.43 4.90 0.73
N TYR A 168 -16.52 3.58 0.86
CA TYR A 168 -17.10 2.86 1.98
C TYR A 168 -16.12 1.81 2.53
N VAL A 169 -16.21 1.57 3.83
CA VAL A 169 -15.53 0.50 4.55
C VAL A 169 -16.59 -0.48 5.06
N ALA A 170 -16.41 -1.77 4.78
CA ALA A 170 -17.28 -2.81 5.29
C ALA A 170 -17.02 -3.07 6.79
N GLU A 171 -18.08 -3.05 7.58
CA GLU A 171 -18.09 -3.36 9.01
C GLU A 171 -19.18 -4.39 9.32
N GLY A 172 -18.85 -5.67 9.17
CA GLY A 172 -19.86 -6.74 9.19
C GLY A 172 -20.74 -6.65 7.94
N ALA A 173 -22.06 -6.68 8.12
CA ALA A 173 -23.04 -6.59 7.02
C ALA A 173 -23.30 -5.15 6.51
N ARG A 174 -22.51 -4.16 6.95
CA ARG A 174 -22.74 -2.74 6.64
C ARG A 174 -21.60 -2.14 5.85
N LEU A 175 -21.92 -1.28 4.89
CA LEU A 175 -20.99 -0.37 4.23
C LEU A 175 -21.08 1.00 4.90
N VAL A 176 -20.06 1.34 5.68
CA VAL A 176 -19.97 2.63 6.39
C VAL A 176 -19.17 3.61 5.54
N PRO A 177 -19.68 4.82 5.23
CA PRO A 177 -18.92 5.82 4.51
C PRO A 177 -17.58 6.08 5.21
N ALA A 178 -16.48 6.15 4.45
CA ALA A 178 -15.14 6.16 5.00
C ALA A 178 -14.91 7.31 6.00
N ALA A 179 -15.50 8.48 5.75
CA ALA A 179 -15.44 9.64 6.65
C ALA A 179 -16.15 9.45 8.01
N GLN A 180 -17.03 8.46 8.12
CA GLN A 180 -17.73 8.10 9.37
C GLN A 180 -16.98 7.02 10.17
N THR A 181 -15.86 6.52 9.64
CA THR A 181 -15.03 5.53 10.31
C THR A 181 -13.95 6.19 11.16
N PRO A 182 -13.38 5.49 12.16
CA PRO A 182 -12.23 6.00 12.91
C PRO A 182 -11.01 6.34 12.04
N PHE A 183 -10.89 5.78 10.83
CA PHE A 183 -9.77 6.07 9.93
C PHE A 183 -9.76 7.53 9.45
N ALA A 184 -10.93 8.16 9.32
CA ALA A 184 -11.05 9.55 8.92
C ALA A 184 -10.71 10.54 10.04
N ALA A 185 -10.77 10.09 11.30
CA ALA A 185 -10.35 10.84 12.48
C ALA A 185 -8.85 10.67 12.79
N ASP A 186 -8.06 10.16 11.84
CA ASP A 186 -6.60 10.04 11.98
C ASP A 186 -5.97 11.41 12.27
N ALA A 187 -5.10 11.47 13.27
CA ALA A 187 -4.52 12.73 13.75
C ALA A 187 -3.57 13.39 12.74
N THR A 188 -3.03 12.62 11.79
CA THR A 188 -2.08 13.10 10.78
C THR A 188 -2.73 13.23 9.40
N PHE A 189 -3.54 12.24 9.02
CA PHE A 189 -4.06 12.09 7.66
C PHE A 189 -5.58 12.18 7.55
N GLY A 190 -6.25 12.65 8.61
CA GLY A 190 -7.70 12.76 8.68
C GLY A 190 -8.33 13.51 7.51
N TYR A 191 -9.60 13.24 7.30
CA TYR A 191 -10.40 13.84 6.24
C TYR A 191 -11.89 13.86 6.59
N ALA A 192 -12.67 14.71 5.95
CA ALA A 192 -14.07 14.91 6.28
C ALA A 192 -15.06 14.32 5.26
N SER A 193 -14.65 14.12 3.99
CA SER A 193 -15.55 13.62 2.95
C SER A 193 -15.35 12.14 2.59
N SER A 194 -16.47 11.45 2.30
CA SER A 194 -16.45 10.12 1.68
C SER A 194 -16.65 10.18 0.15
N ASP A 195 -17.21 11.26 -0.39
CA ASP A 195 -17.24 11.48 -1.85
C ASP A 195 -15.81 11.83 -2.30
N LEU A 196 -15.23 11.01 -3.16
CA LEU A 196 -13.85 11.13 -3.62
C LEU A 196 -13.57 12.48 -4.31
N ARG A 197 -14.59 13.13 -4.89
CA ARG A 197 -14.42 14.45 -5.52
C ARG A 197 -14.28 15.54 -4.48
N ASP A 198 -15.12 15.49 -3.45
CA ASP A 198 -15.05 16.40 -2.31
C ASP A 198 -13.79 16.14 -1.48
N TYR A 199 -13.37 14.87 -1.34
CA TYR A 199 -12.10 14.49 -0.72
C TYR A 199 -10.90 15.08 -1.47
N VAL A 200 -10.88 15.01 -2.81
CA VAL A 200 -9.81 15.63 -3.60
C VAL A 200 -9.81 17.15 -3.42
N ALA A 201 -10.99 17.79 -3.45
CA ALA A 201 -11.10 19.23 -3.21
C ALA A 201 -10.61 19.62 -1.81
N GLU A 202 -10.93 18.83 -0.79
CA GLU A 202 -10.45 19.01 0.59
C GLU A 202 -8.92 18.89 0.67
N LYS A 203 -8.35 17.78 0.17
CA LYS A 203 -6.91 17.52 0.25
C LYS A 203 -6.06 18.47 -0.59
N THR A 204 -6.63 19.04 -1.65
CA THR A 204 -5.98 20.07 -2.48
C THR A 204 -6.24 21.49 -1.98
N ALA A 205 -6.90 21.66 -0.81
CA ALA A 205 -7.31 22.96 -0.27
C ALA A 205 -8.09 23.83 -1.29
N GLY A 206 -8.88 23.18 -2.14
CA GLY A 206 -9.72 23.82 -3.16
C GLY A 206 -9.02 24.09 -4.51
N ALA A 207 -7.73 23.78 -4.65
CA ALA A 207 -7.02 23.96 -5.92
C ALA A 207 -7.63 23.11 -7.05
N VAL A 208 -8.17 21.93 -6.73
CA VAL A 208 -8.97 21.12 -7.65
C VAL A 208 -10.41 21.06 -7.12
N PRO A 209 -11.34 21.87 -7.65
CA PRO A 209 -12.71 21.91 -7.16
C PRO A 209 -13.47 20.62 -7.54
N ALA A 210 -14.32 20.12 -6.64
CA ALA A 210 -15.10 18.89 -6.87
C ALA A 210 -15.99 18.96 -8.12
N ALA A 211 -16.42 20.15 -8.53
CA ALA A 211 -17.21 20.38 -9.74
C ALA A 211 -16.42 20.17 -11.05
N ALA A 212 -15.08 20.24 -11.00
CA ALA A 212 -14.21 19.96 -12.14
C ALA A 212 -13.92 18.46 -12.31
N LEU A 213 -14.31 17.62 -11.34
CA LEU A 213 -14.08 16.18 -11.36
C LEU A 213 -15.29 15.43 -11.95
N PRO A 214 -15.06 14.44 -12.82
CA PRO A 214 -16.13 13.66 -13.41
C PRO A 214 -16.90 12.90 -12.34
N ARG A 215 -18.22 12.78 -12.53
CA ARG A 215 -19.04 11.88 -11.72
C ARG A 215 -18.91 10.46 -12.29
N SER A 216 -18.64 9.46 -11.44
CA SER A 216 -18.80 8.06 -11.83
C SER A 216 -20.21 7.83 -12.41
N GLY A 217 -20.28 7.27 -13.63
CA GLY A 217 -21.54 7.09 -14.38
C GLY A 217 -21.52 7.63 -15.81
N HIS A 218 -20.51 8.42 -16.19
CA HIS A 218 -20.22 8.65 -17.60
C HIS A 218 -19.68 7.33 -18.20
N LYS A 219 -20.23 6.92 -19.35
CA LYS A 219 -20.11 5.61 -20.02
C LYS A 219 -18.68 5.14 -20.41
N GLU A 220 -17.62 5.73 -19.88
CA GLU A 220 -16.26 5.59 -20.43
C GLU A 220 -15.20 4.98 -19.50
N THR A 221 -15.56 4.44 -18.34
CA THR A 221 -14.59 3.69 -17.51
C THR A 221 -15.08 2.25 -17.31
N PRO A 222 -14.40 1.24 -17.89
CA PRO A 222 -14.67 -0.16 -17.56
C PRO A 222 -14.37 -0.37 -16.07
N GLY A 223 -15.42 -0.59 -15.27
CA GLY A 223 -15.29 -1.00 -13.88
C GLY A 223 -14.58 -2.36 -13.84
N LEU A 224 -13.31 -2.37 -13.45
CA LEU A 224 -12.52 -3.59 -13.29
C LEU A 224 -12.86 -4.24 -11.93
N LEU A 225 -14.07 -4.78 -11.79
CA LEU A 225 -14.41 -5.66 -10.67
C LEU A 225 -13.84 -7.05 -10.96
N SER A 226 -12.61 -7.32 -10.50
CA SER A 226 -12.04 -8.66 -10.55
C SER A 226 -12.46 -9.45 -9.30
N THR A 227 -13.02 -10.64 -9.49
CA THR A 227 -13.40 -11.57 -8.42
C THR A 227 -12.15 -12.23 -7.81
N ALA A 228 -12.11 -12.34 -6.47
CA ALA A 228 -11.29 -13.33 -5.75
C ALA A 228 -11.69 -13.47 -4.26
N GLY A 229 -12.14 -14.69 -3.89
CA GLY A 229 -11.86 -15.35 -2.60
C GLY A 229 -12.76 -15.01 -1.39
N PRO A 230 -13.02 -15.98 -0.49
CA PRO A 230 -13.96 -15.81 0.62
C PRO A 230 -13.43 -14.86 1.70
N ALA A 231 -14.33 -14.03 2.22
CA ALA A 231 -14.08 -13.11 3.33
C ALA A 231 -14.12 -13.85 4.67
N VAL A 232 -13.14 -13.60 5.53
CA VAL A 232 -13.14 -14.09 6.93
C VAL A 232 -13.46 -12.91 7.84
N SER A 233 -14.64 -12.97 8.47
CA SER A 233 -15.13 -12.02 9.47
C SER A 233 -14.98 -12.63 10.86
N GLY A 234 -14.44 -11.88 11.82
CA GLY A 234 -14.48 -12.25 13.24
C GLY A 234 -14.35 -11.03 14.14
N ARG A 235 -15.31 -10.84 15.05
CA ARG A 235 -15.33 -9.82 16.12
C ARG A 235 -14.92 -10.46 17.46
N THR A 236 -14.01 -9.77 18.18
CA THR A 236 -13.80 -9.53 19.65
C THR A 236 -14.17 -10.61 20.70
N PRO A 237 -13.60 -10.60 21.94
CA PRO A 237 -12.51 -9.76 22.49
C PRO A 237 -11.41 -10.52 23.29
N ALA A 238 -10.19 -9.96 23.44
CA ALA A 238 -9.56 -9.76 24.77
C ALA A 238 -8.21 -9.01 24.80
N ARG A 239 -8.22 -7.92 25.59
CA ARG A 239 -7.23 -7.46 26.60
C ARG A 239 -5.80 -8.05 26.54
N HIS A 240 -4.88 -7.23 26.04
CA HIS A 240 -3.61 -6.88 26.72
C HIS A 240 -3.34 -5.40 26.38
N VAL A 241 -3.87 -4.49 27.20
CA VAL A 241 -3.58 -3.06 27.06
C VAL A 241 -2.27 -2.81 27.80
N ALA A 242 -1.14 -2.85 27.08
CA ALA A 242 -0.09 -1.88 27.41
C ALA A 242 -0.74 -0.51 27.18
N ALA A 243 -0.63 0.40 28.15
CA ALA A 243 -1.23 1.72 28.03
C ALA A 243 -0.86 2.35 26.67
N LEU A 244 -1.88 2.69 25.87
CA LEU A 244 -1.65 3.31 24.57
C LEU A 244 -1.13 4.72 24.81
N VAL A 245 0.15 4.95 24.51
CA VAL A 245 0.75 6.28 24.53
C VAL A 245 0.52 6.91 23.16
N VAL A 246 -0.33 7.95 23.12
CA VAL A 246 -0.60 8.74 21.91
C VAL A 246 0.07 10.09 22.08
N GLY A 247 0.65 10.63 21.00
CA GLY A 247 1.31 11.92 21.02
C GLY A 247 0.27 13.02 21.25
N ALA A 248 0.73 14.22 21.60
CA ALA A 248 -0.15 15.38 21.72
C ALA A 248 -0.87 15.70 20.39
N ASP A 249 -0.23 15.36 19.26
CA ASP A 249 -0.75 15.49 17.91
C ASP A 249 -0.18 14.38 17.00
N GLY A 250 -0.52 14.44 15.70
CA GLY A 250 -0.03 13.51 14.69
C GLY A 250 1.50 13.56 14.50
N ALA A 251 2.11 14.73 14.64
CA ALA A 251 3.55 14.92 14.51
C ALA A 251 4.30 14.22 15.66
N ALA A 252 3.90 14.50 16.90
CA ALA A 252 4.45 13.84 18.09
C ALA A 252 4.23 12.32 18.07
N SER A 253 3.12 11.85 17.49
CA SER A 253 2.86 10.42 17.32
C SER A 253 3.82 9.76 16.32
N LEU A 254 4.19 10.44 15.23
CA LEU A 254 5.21 9.98 14.29
C LEU A 254 6.59 9.90 14.95
N ASP A 255 6.98 10.94 15.70
CA ASP A 255 8.26 11.00 16.40
C ASP A 255 8.40 9.85 17.41
N MET A 256 7.36 9.58 18.21
CA MET A 256 7.37 8.45 19.14
C MET A 256 7.47 7.10 18.41
N GLY A 257 6.76 6.95 17.29
CA GLY A 257 6.85 5.75 16.45
C GLY A 257 8.26 5.51 15.94
N ALA A 258 8.96 6.56 15.52
CA ALA A 258 10.33 6.49 15.05
C ALA A 258 11.32 6.07 16.14
N VAL A 259 11.17 6.58 17.37
CA VAL A 259 12.01 6.19 18.52
C VAL A 259 11.82 4.71 18.87
N VAL A 260 10.57 4.24 18.96
CA VAL A 260 10.28 2.83 19.25
C VAL A 260 10.82 1.92 18.16
N ALA A 261 10.64 2.29 16.89
CA ALA A 261 11.16 1.51 15.77
C ALA A 261 12.69 1.44 15.78
N SER A 262 13.38 2.54 16.10
CA SER A 262 14.85 2.56 16.22
C SER A 262 15.35 1.61 17.30
N ALA A 263 14.73 1.61 18.49
CA ALA A 263 15.11 0.70 19.57
C ALA A 263 14.93 -0.78 19.17
N LEU A 264 13.85 -1.11 18.48
CA LEU A 264 13.60 -2.45 17.97
C LEU A 264 14.61 -2.88 16.89
N VAL A 265 15.03 -1.94 16.04
CA VAL A 265 16.11 -2.16 15.06
C VAL A 265 17.43 -2.50 15.75
N ASP A 266 17.78 -1.77 16.81
CA ASP A 266 19.03 -2.01 17.55
C ASP A 266 19.04 -3.38 18.24
N VAL A 267 17.90 -3.80 18.81
CA VAL A 267 17.72 -5.17 19.32
C VAL A 267 17.97 -6.19 18.21
N LEU A 268 17.31 -6.05 17.07
CA LEU A 268 17.46 -6.97 15.93
C LEU A 268 18.90 -7.01 15.40
N ARG A 269 19.60 -5.87 15.35
CA ARG A 269 21.01 -5.77 14.98
C ARG A 269 21.95 -6.41 16.00
N GLY A 270 21.63 -6.35 17.29
CA GLY A 270 22.39 -6.97 18.37
C GLY A 270 22.26 -8.50 18.46
N LEU A 271 21.23 -9.11 17.87
CA LEU A 271 21.04 -10.56 17.88
C LEU A 271 22.17 -11.29 17.13
N ALA A 272 22.91 -12.18 17.80
CA ALA A 272 23.94 -13.01 17.16
C ALA A 272 23.37 -14.26 16.48
N THR A 273 22.37 -14.89 17.11
CA THR A 273 21.78 -16.14 16.63
C THR A 273 20.76 -15.89 15.54
N ARG A 274 20.90 -16.60 14.40
CA ARG A 274 19.94 -16.55 13.29
C ARG A 274 18.57 -17.08 13.73
N PRO A 275 17.49 -16.28 13.72
CA PRO A 275 16.16 -16.75 13.98
C PRO A 275 15.64 -17.56 12.77
N ARG A 276 14.68 -18.44 13.03
CA ARG A 276 14.01 -19.21 11.97
C ARG A 276 13.21 -18.31 11.03
N TYR A 277 12.63 -17.25 11.56
CA TYR A 277 11.88 -16.21 10.87
C TYR A 277 11.82 -14.96 11.76
N VAL A 278 11.49 -13.81 11.18
CA VAL A 278 11.25 -12.55 11.89
C VAL A 278 9.82 -12.11 11.59
N VAL A 279 9.08 -11.67 12.60
CA VAL A 279 7.74 -11.08 12.44
C VAL A 279 7.79 -9.64 12.93
N ALA A 280 7.42 -8.71 12.06
CA ALA A 280 7.25 -7.31 12.41
C ALA A 280 5.78 -6.92 12.22
N LYS A 281 5.22 -6.14 13.15
CA LYS A 281 3.82 -5.70 13.08
C LYS A 281 3.75 -4.18 12.97
N GLY A 282 2.93 -3.69 12.04
CA GLY A 282 2.77 -2.26 11.75
C GLY A 282 3.75 -1.76 10.68
N GLY A 283 3.35 -0.69 9.98
CA GLY A 283 4.07 -0.14 8.83
C GLY A 283 5.51 0.25 9.17
N ILE A 284 5.68 1.28 10.01
CA ILE A 284 6.99 1.83 10.39
C ILE A 284 7.95 0.73 10.88
N THR A 285 7.52 -0.07 11.85
CA THR A 285 8.33 -1.16 12.42
C THR A 285 8.73 -2.19 11.37
N SER A 286 7.84 -2.57 10.46
CA SER A 286 8.15 -3.56 9.42
C SER A 286 9.15 -3.02 8.40
N SER A 287 8.98 -1.75 7.98
CA SER A 287 9.90 -1.09 7.06
C SER A 287 11.31 -1.03 7.65
N ASP A 288 11.40 -0.56 8.90
CA ASP A 288 12.66 -0.37 9.59
C ASP A 288 13.36 -1.67 9.92
N MET A 289 12.62 -2.69 10.35
CA MET A 289 13.21 -4.01 10.58
C MET A 289 13.74 -4.63 9.29
N ALA A 290 13.06 -4.48 8.15
CA ALA A 290 13.53 -4.99 6.87
C ALA A 290 14.78 -4.24 6.38
N GLY A 291 14.67 -2.93 6.20
CA GLY A 291 15.73 -2.10 5.61
C GLY A 291 16.89 -1.86 6.57
N ARG A 292 16.61 -1.36 7.78
CA ARG A 292 17.65 -0.97 8.75
C ARG A 292 18.11 -2.14 9.62
N GLY A 293 17.20 -2.99 10.07
CA GLY A 293 17.49 -4.12 10.95
C GLY A 293 18.17 -5.29 10.23
N LEU A 294 17.56 -5.76 9.15
CA LEU A 294 18.05 -6.89 8.35
C LEU A 294 18.92 -6.45 7.16
N GLY A 295 19.03 -5.17 6.84
CA GLY A 295 19.82 -4.71 5.69
C GLY A 295 19.26 -5.21 4.34
N MET A 296 17.95 -5.47 4.26
CA MET A 296 17.31 -6.01 3.05
C MET A 296 17.17 -4.91 2.01
N ARG A 297 18.16 -4.75 1.13
CA ARG A 297 18.06 -3.81 0.00
C ARG A 297 17.00 -4.24 -1.01
N ARG A 298 16.92 -5.55 -1.26
CA ARG A 298 15.91 -6.19 -2.12
C ARG A 298 15.34 -7.45 -1.48
N ALA A 299 14.02 -7.51 -1.44
CA ALA A 299 13.26 -8.66 -1.00
C ALA A 299 12.31 -9.14 -2.11
N ARG A 300 11.93 -10.41 -2.08
CA ARG A 300 10.85 -10.95 -2.90
C ARG A 300 9.67 -11.32 -2.02
N VAL A 301 8.48 -10.94 -2.44
CA VAL A 301 7.22 -11.41 -1.83
C VAL A 301 7.00 -12.84 -2.31
N VAL A 302 7.31 -13.81 -1.45
CA VAL A 302 7.27 -15.24 -1.81
C VAL A 302 5.89 -15.88 -1.56
N GLY A 303 4.98 -15.14 -0.94
CA GLY A 303 3.63 -15.57 -0.64
C GLY A 303 3.09 -14.88 0.61
N GLN A 304 2.26 -15.59 1.35
CA GLN A 304 1.61 -15.11 2.56
C GLN A 304 1.85 -16.07 3.73
N ALA A 305 2.13 -15.53 4.91
CA ALA A 305 2.20 -16.31 6.15
C ALA A 305 0.81 -16.66 6.71
N ALA A 306 -0.18 -15.83 6.40
CA ALA A 306 -1.62 -16.02 6.59
C ALA A 306 -2.35 -15.10 5.60
N ALA A 307 -3.66 -15.29 5.39
CA ALA A 307 -4.44 -14.43 4.49
C ALA A 307 -4.24 -12.93 4.83
N GLY A 308 -3.70 -12.16 3.88
CA GLY A 308 -3.39 -10.74 4.10
C GLY A 308 -2.15 -10.47 4.94
N VAL A 309 -1.28 -11.45 5.19
CA VAL A 309 -0.01 -11.27 5.92
C VAL A 309 1.15 -11.62 4.98
N PRO A 310 1.77 -10.63 4.30
CA PRO A 310 2.80 -10.90 3.30
C PRO A 310 4.08 -11.49 3.91
N LEU A 311 4.69 -12.40 3.14
CA LEU A 311 5.94 -13.06 3.49
C LEU A 311 7.03 -12.65 2.51
N TRP A 312 8.04 -11.99 3.04
CA TRP A 312 9.20 -11.51 2.29
C TRP A 312 10.39 -12.43 2.52
N ARG A 313 11.27 -12.49 1.51
CA ARG A 313 12.56 -13.14 1.62
C ARG A 313 13.61 -12.26 0.96
N CYS A 314 14.69 -11.95 1.69
CA CYS A 314 15.83 -11.25 1.10
C CYS A 314 16.42 -12.11 -0.03
N VAL A 315 16.58 -11.53 -1.22
CA VAL A 315 17.11 -12.22 -2.41
C VAL A 315 18.57 -11.86 -2.70
N GLU A 316 19.20 -11.10 -1.81
CA GLU A 316 20.60 -10.67 -1.93
C GLU A 316 21.44 -11.15 -0.74
N GLY A 317 22.75 -11.31 -0.98
CA GLY A 317 23.69 -11.80 0.04
C GLY A 317 24.12 -10.78 1.08
N GLY A 318 23.88 -9.48 0.87
CA GLY A 318 24.42 -8.41 1.70
C GLY A 318 23.69 -8.14 3.03
N GLY A 319 22.49 -8.70 3.22
CA GLY A 319 21.68 -8.49 4.42
C GLY A 319 22.08 -9.38 5.60
N LYS A 320 21.65 -9.01 6.81
CA LYS A 320 21.75 -9.86 8.00
C LYS A 320 20.88 -11.10 7.83
N TRP A 321 21.53 -12.27 7.85
CA TRP A 321 20.94 -13.60 7.61
C TRP A 321 20.19 -13.73 6.27
N PRO A 322 20.92 -13.78 5.14
CA PRO A 322 20.31 -13.92 3.81
C PRO A 322 19.32 -15.09 3.73
N GLY A 323 18.16 -14.83 3.11
CA GLY A 323 17.08 -15.80 2.99
C GLY A 323 16.22 -16.03 4.25
N VAL A 324 16.47 -15.32 5.36
CA VAL A 324 15.57 -15.38 6.53
C VAL A 324 14.14 -14.96 6.12
N PRO A 325 13.11 -15.77 6.42
CA PRO A 325 11.72 -15.39 6.20
C PRO A 325 11.36 -14.18 7.06
N PHE A 326 10.79 -13.16 6.44
CA PHE A 326 10.35 -11.93 7.10
C PHE A 326 8.85 -11.75 6.90
N VAL A 327 8.09 -11.80 7.99
CA VAL A 327 6.63 -11.67 7.99
C VAL A 327 6.30 -10.22 8.29
N VAL A 328 5.70 -9.55 7.30
CA VAL A 328 5.15 -8.20 7.46
C VAL A 328 3.72 -8.35 7.93
N PHE A 329 3.46 -8.06 9.20
CA PHE A 329 2.14 -8.24 9.81
C PHE A 329 1.38 -6.90 9.81
N PRO A 330 0.32 -6.75 9.00
CA PRO A 330 -0.39 -5.50 8.94
C PRO A 330 -1.14 -5.18 10.24
N GLY A 331 -1.26 -3.89 10.56
CA GLY A 331 -1.95 -3.45 11.78
C GLY A 331 -3.43 -3.81 11.79
N ASN A 332 -4.05 -3.90 10.61
CA ASN A 332 -5.49 -4.04 10.38
C ASN A 332 -5.92 -5.44 9.92
N VAL A 333 -5.03 -6.45 9.94
CA VAL A 333 -5.32 -7.81 9.46
C VAL A 333 -5.46 -8.79 10.62
N GLY A 334 -6.47 -9.64 10.52
CA GLY A 334 -6.75 -10.74 11.44
C GLY A 334 -7.44 -10.29 12.74
N GLY A 335 -7.94 -11.28 13.51
CA GLY A 335 -8.46 -11.05 14.86
C GLY A 335 -7.37 -11.06 15.93
N ASP A 336 -7.75 -10.94 17.19
CA ASP A 336 -6.85 -10.86 18.35
C ASP A 336 -5.86 -12.05 18.42
N ALA A 337 -6.24 -13.22 17.92
CA ALA A 337 -5.42 -14.42 17.90
C ALA A 337 -4.51 -14.55 16.65
N ALA A 338 -4.66 -13.71 15.63
CA ALA A 338 -4.06 -13.95 14.32
C ALA A 338 -2.52 -14.00 14.35
N LEU A 339 -1.88 -13.11 15.12
CA LEU A 339 -0.43 -13.17 15.31
C LEU A 339 0.00 -14.45 16.02
N ALA A 340 -0.74 -14.87 17.06
CA ALA A 340 -0.47 -16.09 17.80
C ALA A 340 -0.71 -17.35 16.96
N GLU A 341 -1.67 -17.32 16.04
CA GLU A 341 -1.93 -18.40 15.08
C GLU A 341 -0.81 -18.51 14.05
N VAL A 342 -0.36 -17.40 13.47
CA VAL A 342 0.81 -17.39 12.57
C VAL A 342 2.04 -17.94 13.30
N VAL A 343 2.34 -17.46 14.50
CA VAL A 343 3.49 -17.95 15.28
C VAL A 343 3.34 -19.44 15.61
N ARG A 344 2.14 -19.93 15.97
CA ARG A 344 1.91 -21.36 16.23
C ARG A 344 2.09 -22.22 14.98
N GLY A 345 1.55 -21.80 13.84
CA GLY A 345 1.68 -22.54 12.58
C GLY A 345 3.12 -22.64 12.08
N TRP A 346 3.95 -21.65 12.40
CA TRP A 346 5.35 -21.57 11.98
C TRP A 346 6.35 -22.16 12.99
N ARG A 347 5.87 -22.63 14.15
CA ARG A 347 6.69 -23.33 15.16
C ARG A 347 6.94 -24.81 14.84
N ALA A 348 6.06 -25.45 14.05
CA ALA A 348 6.24 -26.82 13.57
C ALA A 348 7.38 -26.94 12.55
#